data_AF-A0A7C4FQL0-F1
#
_entry.id   AF-A0A7C4FQL0-F1
#
_cell.length_a   1.000
_cell.length_b   1.000
_cell.length_c   1.000
_cell.angle_alpha   90.00
_cell.angle_beta   90.00
_cell.angle_gamma   90.00
#
_symmetry.space_group_name_H-M   'P 1'
#
loop_
_entity.id
_entity.type
_entity.pdbx_description
1 polymer ?
#
loop_
_entity_poly.entity_id
_entity_poly.type
_entity_poly.pdbx_seq_one_letter_code
_entity_poly.pdbx_strand_id
1 'polypeptide(L)'
;APKAVQQMTEYINNGDIEKGRQLAKALQPLFDTIVTVKTQEETPYGMVTCKARNPLAVKTFMNIIGMPSGNVRQPLGKMTKKGLQVVLDSARKVLDNNPEIFEPVEKFFNVNIEERLNRKDLTERFCYESYL
;
A
#
# COMPACT_ATOMS: atom_id res chain seq x y z
N ALA A 1 7.27 -3.00 4.92
CA ALA A 1 7.43 -3.60 6.26
C ALA A 1 8.80 -4.27 6.38
N PRO A 2 9.89 -3.51 6.63
CA PRO A 2 11.25 -4.06 6.62
C PRO A 2 11.47 -5.21 7.62
N LYS A 3 10.96 -5.07 8.86
CA LYS A 3 11.08 -6.09 9.91
C LYS A 3 10.51 -7.45 9.48
N ALA A 4 9.30 -7.46 8.93
CA ALA A 4 8.65 -8.69 8.49
C ALA A 4 9.43 -9.37 7.33
N VAL A 5 10.02 -8.58 6.42
CA VAL A 5 10.87 -9.11 5.35
C VAL A 5 12.14 -9.74 5.91
N GLN A 6 12.80 -9.09 6.87
CA GLN A 6 13.96 -9.64 7.56
C GLN A 6 13.62 -10.97 8.25
N GLN A 7 12.56 -11.00 9.06
CA GLN A 7 12.12 -12.20 9.77
C GLN A 7 11.79 -13.34 8.81
N MET A 8 11.13 -13.05 7.68
CA MET A 8 10.85 -14.03 6.64
C MET A 8 12.16 -14.67 6.13
N THR A 9 13.19 -13.86 5.84
CA THR A 9 14.48 -14.38 5.37
C THR A 9 15.23 -15.17 6.45
N GLU A 10 15.15 -14.75 7.71
CA GLU A 10 15.77 -15.45 8.85
C GLU A 10 15.15 -16.83 9.07
N TYR A 11 13.82 -16.95 9.01
CA TYR A 11 13.14 -18.25 9.11
C TYR A 11 13.58 -19.21 8.01
N ILE A 12 13.64 -18.73 6.77
CA ILE A 12 14.08 -19.56 5.63
C ILE A 12 15.53 -20.01 5.82
N ASN A 13 16.42 -19.11 6.21
CA ASN A 13 17.84 -19.43 6.45
C ASN A 13 18.04 -20.42 7.59
N ASN A 14 17.17 -20.39 8.61
CA ASN A 14 17.20 -21.32 9.74
C ASN A 14 16.49 -22.66 9.44
N GLY A 15 16.02 -22.87 8.20
CA GLY A 15 15.32 -24.09 7.80
C GLY A 15 13.83 -24.15 8.19
N ASP A 16 13.28 -23.10 8.80
CA ASP A 16 11.86 -23.00 9.15
C ASP A 16 11.04 -22.46 7.96
N ILE A 17 10.94 -23.30 6.92
CA ILE A 17 10.32 -22.93 5.64
C ILE A 17 8.84 -22.58 5.79
N GLU A 18 8.11 -23.26 6.70
CA GLU A 18 6.69 -23.02 6.89
C GLU A 18 6.43 -21.63 7.49
N LYS A 19 7.17 -21.21 8.52
CA LYS A 19 7.04 -19.83 9.03
C LYS A 19 7.45 -18.79 8.01
N GLY A 20 8.51 -19.05 7.24
CA GLY A 20 8.91 -18.21 6.12
C GLY A 20 7.78 -18.03 5.09
N ARG A 21 7.12 -19.13 4.71
CA ARG A 21 5.98 -19.12 3.76
C ARG A 21 4.77 -18.38 4.32
N GLN A 22 4.47 -18.54 5.61
CA GLN A 22 3.38 -17.82 6.27
C GLN A 22 3.59 -16.30 6.20
N LEU A 23 4.80 -15.82 6.52
CA LEU A 23 5.13 -14.40 6.39
C LEU A 23 5.11 -13.92 4.94
N ALA A 24 5.61 -14.72 4.00
CA ALA A 24 5.55 -14.37 2.57
C ALA A 24 4.10 -14.15 2.11
N LYS A 25 3.18 -15.03 2.53
CA LYS A 25 1.74 -14.91 2.23
C LYS A 25 1.11 -13.67 2.88
N ALA A 26 1.49 -13.38 4.13
CA ALA A 26 1.03 -12.18 4.84
C ALA A 26 1.52 -10.87 4.18
N LEU A 27 2.74 -10.87 3.63
CA LEU A 27 3.34 -9.74 2.92
C LEU A 27 2.85 -9.59 1.48
N GLN A 28 2.27 -10.63 0.89
CA GLN A 28 1.87 -10.66 -0.52
C GLN A 28 1.02 -9.45 -0.96
N PRO A 29 0.01 -8.96 -0.20
CA PRO A 29 -0.76 -7.79 -0.61
C PRO A 29 0.11 -6.52 -0.79
N LEU A 30 1.19 -6.38 -0.03
CA LEU A 30 2.12 -5.25 -0.13
C LEU A 30 3.02 -5.37 -1.37
N PHE A 31 3.38 -6.58 -1.79
CA PHE A 31 4.22 -6.79 -2.97
C PHE A 31 3.43 -6.80 -4.27
N ASP A 32 2.33 -7.54 -4.33
CA ASP A 32 1.60 -7.74 -5.59
C ASP A 32 0.69 -6.56 -5.92
N THR A 33 0.02 -6.00 -4.90
CA THR A 33 -0.98 -4.94 -5.13
C THR A 33 -0.36 -3.54 -5.09
N ILE A 34 0.49 -3.24 -4.11
CA ILE A 34 1.01 -1.86 -3.92
C ILE A 34 2.14 -1.52 -4.90
N VAL A 35 2.93 -2.48 -5.37
CA VAL A 35 4.04 -2.21 -6.31
C VAL A 35 3.51 -1.84 -7.71
N THR A 36 2.40 -2.43 -8.13
CA THR A 36 1.71 -2.07 -9.37
C THR A 36 0.20 -2.15 -9.20
N VAL A 37 -0.44 -1.00 -9.01
CA VAL A 37 -1.90 -0.90 -9.02
C VAL A 37 -2.38 -0.79 -10.45
N LYS A 38 -3.26 -1.70 -10.88
CA LYS A 38 -3.86 -1.74 -12.22
C LYS A 38 -5.38 -1.64 -12.12
N THR A 39 -5.96 -0.63 -12.73
CA THR A 39 -7.42 -0.40 -12.76
C THR A 39 -7.90 -0.20 -14.20
N GLN A 40 -9.21 -0.40 -14.41
CA GLN A 40 -9.90 0.01 -15.63
C GLN A 40 -10.70 1.29 -15.33
N GLU A 41 -10.36 2.35 -16.03
CA GLU A 41 -10.95 3.68 -15.87
C GLU A 41 -11.85 4.00 -17.06
N GLU A 42 -12.95 4.68 -16.78
CA GLU A 42 -13.91 5.08 -17.80
C GLU A 42 -13.59 6.50 -18.26
N THR A 43 -13.58 6.70 -19.58
CA THR A 43 -13.39 8.01 -20.21
C THR A 43 -14.49 8.23 -21.27
N PRO A 44 -14.73 9.48 -21.70
CA PRO A 44 -15.56 9.79 -22.87
C PRO A 44 -15.08 9.07 -24.15
N TYR A 45 -13.85 8.58 -24.19
CA TYR A 45 -13.27 7.84 -25.32
C TYR A 45 -13.28 6.32 -25.12
N GLY A 46 -13.91 5.83 -24.04
CA GLY A 46 -14.01 4.41 -23.71
C GLY A 46 -13.18 3.99 -22.49
N MET A 47 -13.09 2.68 -22.29
CA MET A 47 -12.38 2.08 -21.15
C MET A 47 -10.87 2.08 -21.40
N VAL A 48 -10.10 2.57 -20.42
CA VAL A 48 -8.64 2.61 -20.49
C VAL A 48 -8.03 1.94 -19.26
N THR A 49 -6.89 1.28 -19.46
CA THR A 49 -6.13 0.70 -18.34
C THR A 49 -5.23 1.75 -17.70
N CYS A 50 -5.48 2.10 -16.44
CA CYS A 50 -4.57 2.90 -15.64
C CYS A 50 -3.61 1.99 -14.87
N LYS A 51 -2.31 2.30 -14.88
CA LYS A 51 -1.28 1.58 -14.12
C LYS A 51 -0.49 2.56 -13.25
N ALA A 52 -0.76 2.58 -11.95
CA ALA A 52 0.05 3.28 -10.96
C ALA A 52 1.18 2.36 -10.49
N ARG A 53 2.34 2.47 -11.14
CA ARG A 53 3.57 1.72 -10.79
C ARG A 53 4.33 2.41 -9.66
N ASN A 54 5.26 1.69 -9.04
CA ASN A 54 6.30 2.27 -8.18
C ASN A 54 6.95 3.50 -8.89
N PRO A 55 7.01 4.69 -8.25
CA PRO A 55 6.77 4.98 -6.83
C PRO A 55 5.39 5.50 -6.44
N LEU A 56 4.44 5.69 -7.36
CA LEU A 56 3.19 6.40 -7.07
C LEU A 56 2.36 5.73 -5.97
N ALA A 57 1.98 4.46 -6.17
CA ALA A 57 1.17 3.73 -5.21
C ALA A 57 1.91 3.50 -3.87
N VAL A 58 3.21 3.21 -3.93
CA VAL A 58 4.06 2.99 -2.75
C VAL A 58 4.14 4.26 -1.88
N LYS A 59 4.44 5.43 -2.47
CA LYS A 59 4.50 6.68 -1.71
C LYS A 59 3.13 7.12 -1.19
N THR A 60 2.08 6.89 -1.97
CA THR A 60 0.70 7.15 -1.53
C THR A 60 0.38 6.32 -0.29
N PHE A 61 0.62 5.01 -0.36
CA PHE A 61 0.45 4.08 0.77
C PHE A 61 1.26 4.53 2.00
N MET A 62 2.56 4.80 1.84
CA MET A 62 3.44 5.25 2.92
C MET A 62 2.89 6.49 3.64
N ASN A 63 2.48 7.52 2.89
CA ASN A 63 1.93 8.74 3.50
C ASN A 63 0.59 8.46 4.22
N ILE A 64 -0.25 7.58 3.67
CA ILE A 64 -1.53 7.19 4.29
C ILE A 64 -1.26 6.51 5.64
N ILE A 65 -0.33 5.56 5.72
CA ILE A 65 0.01 4.87 6.98
C ILE A 65 0.89 5.69 7.93
N GLY A 66 1.18 6.96 7.63
CA GLY A 66 1.90 7.86 8.52
C GLY A 66 3.42 7.87 8.36
N MET A 67 3.95 7.21 7.34
CA MET A 67 5.37 7.29 6.99
C MET A 67 5.65 8.51 6.11
N PRO A 68 6.56 9.43 6.50
CA PRO A 68 6.94 10.56 5.67
C PRO A 68 7.72 10.08 4.44
N SER A 69 7.13 10.19 3.24
CA SER A 69 7.77 9.80 1.97
C SER A 69 7.82 10.91 0.91
N GLY A 70 7.28 12.08 1.26
CA GLY A 70 7.13 13.22 0.37
C GLY A 70 6.20 12.94 -0.80
N ASN A 71 6.16 13.89 -1.74
CA ASN A 71 5.40 13.75 -2.98
C ASN A 71 6.18 12.91 -4.02
N VAL A 72 5.48 12.51 -5.08
CA VAL A 72 6.12 12.03 -6.31
C VAL A 72 6.61 13.23 -7.13
N ARG A 73 7.70 13.04 -7.87
CA ARG A 73 8.21 14.04 -8.81
C ARG A 73 7.48 13.91 -10.14
N GLN A 74 7.18 15.04 -10.78
CA GLN A 74 6.71 15.06 -12.16
C GLN A 74 7.65 14.24 -13.07
N PRO A 75 7.10 13.52 -14.06
CA PRO A 75 5.74 13.63 -14.61
C PRO A 75 4.66 12.84 -13.83
N LEU A 76 5.00 12.18 -12.73
CA LEU A 76 4.02 11.43 -11.94
C LEU A 76 3.05 12.37 -11.23
N GLY A 77 1.76 12.07 -11.34
CA GLY A 77 0.65 12.81 -10.74
C GLY A 77 0.08 12.12 -9.50
N LYS A 78 -1.21 12.37 -9.24
CA LYS A 78 -1.99 11.69 -8.19
C LYS A 78 -2.58 10.36 -8.70
N MET A 79 -3.15 9.60 -7.79
CA MET A 79 -3.87 8.37 -8.13
C MET A 79 -5.27 8.67 -8.67
N THR A 80 -5.87 7.69 -9.35
CA THR A 80 -7.32 7.70 -9.61
C THR A 80 -8.06 7.26 -8.35
N LYS A 81 -9.37 7.55 -8.25
CA LYS A 81 -10.19 7.08 -7.12
C LYS A 81 -10.19 5.55 -7.01
N LYS A 82 -10.37 4.83 -8.12
CA LYS A 82 -10.33 3.36 -8.14
C LYS A 82 -8.95 2.85 -7.73
N GLY A 83 -7.87 3.48 -8.23
CA GLY A 83 -6.51 3.11 -7.85
C GLY A 83 -6.28 3.30 -6.35
N LEU A 84 -6.75 4.42 -5.78
CA LEU A 84 -6.60 4.70 -4.35
C LEU A 84 -7.34 3.67 -3.51
N GLN A 85 -8.55 3.28 -3.94
CA GLN A 85 -9.33 2.25 -3.27
C GLN A 85 -8.58 0.92 -3.21
N VAL A 86 -7.93 0.50 -4.30
CA VAL A 86 -7.08 -0.71 -4.32
C VAL A 86 -5.95 -0.64 -3.28
N VAL A 87 -5.33 0.53 -3.09
CA VAL A 87 -4.31 0.72 -2.05
C VAL A 87 -4.90 0.60 -0.65
N LEU A 88 -6.04 1.24 -0.40
CA LEU A 88 -6.72 1.21 0.89
C LEU A 88 -7.19 -0.21 1.25
N ASP A 89 -7.75 -0.93 0.29
CA ASP A 89 -8.25 -2.29 0.50
C ASP A 89 -7.10 -3.28 0.77
N SER A 90 -5.98 -3.12 0.06
CA SER A 90 -4.78 -3.92 0.36
C SER A 90 -4.23 -3.61 1.76
N ALA A 91 -4.19 -2.34 2.16
CA ALA A 91 -3.76 -1.95 3.50
C ALA A 91 -4.68 -2.51 4.60
N ARG A 92 -6.01 -2.37 4.44
CA ARG A 92 -7.00 -2.94 5.37
C ARG A 92 -6.87 -4.44 5.47
N LYS A 93 -6.72 -5.14 4.34
CA LYS A 93 -6.53 -6.58 4.33
C LYS A 93 -5.29 -7.01 5.14
N VAL A 94 -4.19 -6.26 5.08
CA VAL A 94 -3.00 -6.55 5.90
C VAL A 94 -3.29 -6.25 7.37
N LEU A 95 -3.93 -5.12 7.69
CA LEU A 95 -4.29 -4.76 9.06
C LEU A 95 -5.22 -5.80 9.71
N ASP A 96 -6.24 -6.26 8.99
CA ASP A 96 -7.26 -7.20 9.49
C ASP A 96 -6.67 -8.60 9.74
N ASN A 97 -5.78 -9.07 8.85
CA ASN A 97 -5.25 -10.43 8.92
C ASN A 97 -3.91 -10.54 9.65
N ASN A 98 -3.09 -9.49 9.58
CA ASN A 98 -1.70 -9.48 10.05
C ASN A 98 -1.29 -8.10 10.62
N PRO A 99 -1.97 -7.59 11.66
CA PRO A 99 -1.69 -6.27 12.23
C PRO A 99 -0.24 -6.11 12.72
N GLU A 100 0.42 -7.21 13.10
CA GLU A 100 1.84 -7.24 13.51
C GLU A 100 2.81 -6.74 12.42
N ILE A 101 2.40 -6.74 11.15
CA ILE A 101 3.20 -6.18 10.04
C ILE A 101 3.29 -4.65 10.12
N PHE A 102 2.26 -4.01 10.69
CA PHE A 102 2.15 -2.55 10.81
C PHE A 102 2.58 -2.02 12.18
N GLU A 103 2.57 -2.84 13.22
CA GLU A 103 3.02 -2.48 14.57
C GLU A 103 4.37 -1.73 14.61
N PRO A 104 5.42 -2.10 13.84
CA PRO A 104 6.68 -1.35 13.85
C PRO A 104 6.53 0.09 13.34
N VAL A 105 5.62 0.33 12.39
CA VAL A 105 5.35 1.66 11.83
C VAL A 105 4.58 2.49 12.85
N GLU A 106 3.54 1.93 13.45
CA GLU A 106 2.74 2.61 14.49
C GLU A 106 3.62 3.05 15.66
N LYS A 107 4.49 2.16 16.15
CA LYS A 107 5.42 2.46 17.24
C LYS A 107 6.46 3.50 16.86
N PHE A 108 7.08 3.38 15.69
CA PHE A 108 8.17 4.27 15.29
C PHE A 108 7.69 5.69 14.98
N PHE A 109 6.56 5.83 14.28
CA PHE A 109 6.01 7.14 13.90
C PHE A 109 4.97 7.68 14.88
N ASN A 110 4.61 6.91 15.91
CA ASN A 110 3.56 7.25 16.88
C ASN A 110 2.23 7.59 16.18
N VAL A 111 1.75 6.66 15.35
CA VAL A 111 0.52 6.80 14.56
C VAL A 111 -0.41 5.62 14.80
N ASN A 112 -1.72 5.85 14.64
CA ASN A 112 -2.72 4.79 14.57
C ASN A 112 -3.08 4.56 13.10
N ILE A 113 -2.72 3.40 12.53
CA ILE A 113 -2.94 3.11 11.10
C ILE A 113 -4.42 2.87 10.80
N GLU A 114 -5.16 2.23 11.70
CA GLU A 114 -6.60 1.99 11.55
C GLU A 114 -7.38 3.31 11.40
N GLU A 115 -7.15 4.26 12.29
CA GLU A 115 -7.75 5.59 12.26
C GLU A 115 -7.42 6.29 10.94
N ARG A 116 -6.15 6.25 10.52
CA ARG A 116 -5.69 6.92 9.29
C ARG A 116 -6.29 6.32 8.03
N LEU A 117 -6.50 5.02 7.97
CA LEU A 117 -7.17 4.35 6.84
C LEU A 117 -8.67 4.70 6.73
N ASN A 118 -9.27 5.23 7.80
CA ASN A 118 -10.67 5.65 7.85
C ASN A 118 -10.87 7.16 7.69
N ARG A 119 -9.78 7.95 7.72
CA ARG A 119 -9.81 9.41 7.56
C ARG A 119 -9.83 9.84 6.08
N LYS A 120 -11.02 10.17 5.58
CA LYS A 120 -11.22 10.61 4.18
C LYS A 120 -10.40 11.85 3.80
N ASP A 121 -10.28 12.81 4.72
CA ASP A 121 -9.47 14.03 4.54
C ASP A 121 -7.98 13.72 4.26
N LEU A 122 -7.46 12.64 4.85
CA LEU A 122 -6.08 12.19 4.64
C LEU A 122 -5.90 11.39 3.35
N THR A 123 -6.90 10.61 2.94
CA THR A 123 -6.79 9.70 1.79
C THR A 123 -7.11 10.39 0.47
N GLU A 124 -8.16 11.21 0.41
CA GLU A 124 -8.66 11.83 -0.83
C GLU A 124 -7.67 12.84 -1.44
N ARG A 125 -6.78 13.44 -0.63
CA ARG A 125 -5.73 14.34 -1.15
C ARG A 125 -4.77 13.67 -2.14
N PHE A 126 -4.66 12.33 -2.11
CA PHE A 126 -3.82 11.54 -3.00
C PHE A 126 -4.49 11.11 -4.30
N CYS A 127 -5.76 11.45 -4.52
CA CYS A 127 -6.44 11.21 -5.79
C CYS A 127 -6.94 12.49 -6.47
N TYR A 128 -7.23 12.39 -7.76
CA TYR A 128 -7.98 13.40 -8.50
C TYR A 128 -9.48 13.29 -8.20
N GLU A 129 -10.22 14.40 -8.31
CA GLU A 129 -11.68 14.42 -8.14
C GLU A 129 -12.41 13.66 -9.26
N SER A 130 -11.90 13.80 -10.49
CA SER A 130 -12.32 13.10 -11.70
C SER A 130 -11.09 12.50 -12.40
N TYR A 131 -11.33 11.49 -13.25
CA TYR A 131 -10.26 10.87 -14.04
C TYR A 131 -9.81 11.75 -15.23
N LEU A 132 -10.60 12.77 -15.57
CA LEU A 132 -10.37 13.75 -16.63
C LEU A 132 -10.65 15.16 -16.13
#